data_AF-A0A9D7QSS9-F1
#
_entry.id   AF-A0A9D7QSS9-F1
#
_cell.length_a   1.000
_cell.length_b   1.000
_cell.length_c   1.000
_cell.angle_alpha   90.00
_cell.angle_beta   90.00
_cell.angle_gamma   90.00
#
_symmetry.space_group_name_H-M   'P 1'
#
loop_
_entity.id
_entity.type
_entity.pdbx_description
1 polymer ?
#
loop_
_entity_poly.entity_id
_entity_poly.type
_entity_poly.pdbx_seq_one_letter_code
_entity_poly.pdbx_strand_id
1 'polypeptide(L)'
;MRQLLVYISLLIFFASCEKEDEKVVLPPPGEITTMTAAMGNNYDNQVYVDFETGQQVSVPYRSYDLAFEASETGFRVYLNTGKLMFIVNTGSTDILNADTTGLTWMTDPDHLYDDSTAFGNWMDFSGNSLNQVFVIDRGRTEHFGANRWRKMQLLSVNATEYRIKFAAFNTPNVTEFVLPKNSDYSLMYFSFENNGQLVQVAPPKNLWDVVFTKFTHTYYSEPVNSPYRYYIVTGALLNRWAGCENTIMQQDSTPGFKSFETITGQDMGNFPFYKEAAIIGFDWKLYDFNLGYIIYNDRYYGLKDPSGFYFKIRFLDFYDSLGNKGACLFEYQRL
;
A
#
# COMPACT_ATOMS: atom_id res chain seq x y z
N MET A 1 33.84 51.57 -40.81
CA MET A 1 34.10 51.78 -39.37
C MET A 1 32.84 52.08 -38.55
N ARG A 2 31.90 52.94 -39.02
CA ARG A 2 30.69 53.29 -38.25
C ARG A 2 29.68 52.15 -38.03
N GLN A 3 29.58 51.19 -38.96
CA GLN A 3 28.71 50.02 -38.78
C GLN A 3 29.34 48.92 -37.89
N LEU A 4 30.67 48.79 -37.88
CA LEU A 4 31.37 47.82 -37.02
C LEU A 4 31.22 48.15 -35.52
N LEU A 5 31.18 49.44 -35.18
CA LEU A 5 30.93 49.94 -33.83
C LEU A 5 29.52 49.63 -33.31
N VAL A 6 28.51 49.62 -34.21
CA VAL A 6 27.12 49.31 -33.84
C VAL A 6 26.94 47.82 -33.53
N TYR A 7 27.61 46.94 -34.28
CA TYR A 7 27.57 45.50 -34.00
C TYR A 7 28.30 45.13 -32.70
N ILE A 8 29.39 45.82 -32.35
CA ILE A 8 30.10 45.60 -31.08
C ILE A 8 29.26 46.11 -29.89
N SER A 9 28.52 47.22 -30.04
CA SER A 9 27.63 47.70 -28.97
C SER A 9 26.43 46.79 -28.71
N LEU A 10 25.95 46.04 -29.71
CA LEU A 10 24.80 45.14 -29.55
C LEU A 10 25.15 43.82 -28.85
N LEU A 11 26.42 43.37 -28.95
CA LEU A 11 26.90 42.13 -28.32
C LEU A 11 27.08 42.26 -26.80
N ILE A 12 27.24 43.47 -26.26
CA ILE A 12 27.44 43.70 -24.82
C ILE A 12 26.10 43.64 -24.04
N PHE A 13 24.95 43.80 -24.71
CA PHE A 13 23.64 43.73 -24.06
C PHE A 13 23.08 42.31 -23.85
N PHE A 14 23.74 41.28 -24.39
CA PHE A 14 23.37 39.86 -24.16
C PHE A 14 24.29 39.14 -23.18
N ALA A 15 25.20 39.85 -22.50
CA ALA A 15 25.88 39.34 -21.32
C ALA A 15 24.91 39.40 -20.12
N SER A 16 23.84 38.59 -20.18
CA SER A 16 23.03 38.28 -19.02
C SER A 16 23.96 37.59 -18.02
N CYS A 17 24.23 38.26 -16.91
CA CYS A 17 24.88 37.67 -15.76
C CYS A 17 23.91 36.61 -15.24
N GLU A 18 24.06 35.35 -15.68
CA GLU A 18 23.40 34.24 -14.99
C GLU A 18 23.83 34.33 -13.53
N LYS A 19 22.88 34.56 -12.64
CA LYS A 19 23.11 34.33 -11.22
C LYS A 19 23.57 32.88 -11.12
N GLU A 20 24.76 32.65 -10.57
CA GLU A 20 25.14 31.30 -10.18
C GLU A 20 24.00 30.75 -9.34
N ASP A 21 23.41 29.64 -9.78
CA ASP A 21 22.37 28.95 -9.02
C ASP A 21 22.93 28.70 -7.62
N GLU A 22 22.30 29.31 -6.61
CA GLU A 22 22.67 29.07 -5.23
C GLU A 22 22.57 27.56 -5.00
N LYS A 23 23.70 26.94 -4.65
CA LYS A 23 23.75 25.50 -4.39
C LYS A 23 22.64 25.18 -3.40
N VAL A 24 21.71 24.33 -3.80
CA VAL A 24 20.67 23.82 -2.90
C VAL A 24 21.38 23.09 -1.77
N VAL A 25 21.41 23.71 -0.59
CA VAL A 25 21.95 23.09 0.61
C VAL A 25 20.85 22.22 1.19
N LEU A 26 21.04 20.90 1.14
CA LEU A 26 20.12 19.97 1.77
C LEU A 26 20.15 20.16 3.30
N PRO A 27 19.00 20.00 3.99
CA PRO A 27 18.98 19.91 5.44
C PRO A 27 19.96 18.84 5.93
N PRO A 28 20.58 19.00 7.11
CA PRO A 28 21.46 17.96 7.66
C PRO A 28 20.68 16.65 7.89
N PRO A 29 21.35 15.49 7.75
CA PRO A 29 20.74 14.21 8.05
C PRO A 29 20.31 14.14 9.52
N GLY A 30 19.29 13.35 9.81
CA GLY A 30 18.88 13.05 11.19
C GLY A 30 19.81 12.04 11.85
N GLU A 31 19.56 11.74 13.12
CA GLU A 31 20.24 10.64 13.82
C GLU A 31 19.67 9.27 13.39
N ILE A 32 20.49 8.22 13.45
CA ILE A 32 20.01 6.85 13.26
C ILE A 32 19.15 6.48 14.47
N THR A 33 17.92 6.03 14.20
CA THR A 33 16.93 5.66 15.22
C THR A 33 16.52 4.21 15.04
N THR A 34 16.27 3.49 16.13
CA THR A 34 15.67 2.15 16.11
C THR A 34 14.20 2.19 16.49
N MET A 35 13.40 1.34 15.88
CA MET A 35 11.98 1.21 16.17
C MET A 35 11.53 -0.25 16.02
N THR A 36 10.56 -0.65 16.84
CA THR A 36 9.89 -1.95 16.71
C THR A 36 8.43 -1.75 16.34
N ALA A 37 8.03 -2.31 15.20
CA ALA A 37 6.62 -2.46 14.83
C ALA A 37 6.09 -3.81 15.34
N ALA A 38 5.36 -3.78 16.45
CA ALA A 38 4.87 -4.97 17.14
C ALA A 38 3.46 -5.38 16.68
N MET A 39 3.37 -6.38 15.80
CA MET A 39 2.11 -6.96 15.31
C MET A 39 1.55 -8.05 16.26
N GLY A 40 2.34 -8.45 17.25
CA GLY A 40 2.04 -9.55 18.17
C GLY A 40 2.37 -10.93 17.59
N ASN A 41 2.50 -11.94 18.47
CA ASN A 41 2.98 -13.28 18.11
C ASN A 41 2.13 -14.01 17.04
N ASN A 42 0.83 -13.67 16.98
CA ASN A 42 -0.12 -14.18 15.99
C ASN A 42 -0.38 -13.21 14.82
N TYR A 43 0.33 -12.08 14.81
CA TYR A 43 0.15 -11.00 13.84
C TYR A 43 -1.29 -10.49 13.82
N ASP A 44 -1.86 -10.28 15.01
CA ASP A 44 -3.27 -9.88 15.18
C ASP A 44 -3.48 -8.37 14.96
N ASN A 45 -2.40 -7.60 15.00
CA ASN A 45 -2.40 -6.17 14.74
C ASN A 45 -1.66 -5.82 13.45
N GLN A 46 -2.04 -4.69 12.87
CA GLN A 46 -1.26 -3.95 11.90
C GLN A 46 -0.77 -2.65 12.52
N VAL A 47 0.44 -2.23 12.17
CA VAL A 47 1.13 -1.10 12.80
C VAL A 47 1.50 -0.09 11.74
N TYR A 48 0.87 1.06 11.78
CA TYR A 48 1.17 2.22 10.94
C TYR A 48 2.35 2.98 11.54
N VAL A 49 3.33 3.35 10.72
CA VAL A 49 4.55 4.03 11.13
C VAL A 49 4.71 5.31 10.29
N ASP A 50 4.99 6.41 10.99
CA ASP A 50 5.45 7.68 10.42
C ASP A 50 6.94 7.82 10.77
N PHE A 51 7.80 7.88 9.75
CA PHE A 51 9.25 7.98 9.93
C PHE A 51 9.72 9.41 10.22
N GLU A 52 8.96 10.43 9.85
CA GLU A 52 9.31 11.83 10.14
C GLU A 52 9.12 12.13 11.63
N THR A 53 7.99 11.70 12.20
CA THR A 53 7.67 11.97 13.62
C THR A 53 8.04 10.83 14.57
N GLY A 54 8.28 9.62 14.03
CA GLY A 54 8.51 8.41 14.82
C GLY A 54 7.24 7.85 15.49
N GLN A 55 6.06 8.35 15.12
CA GLN A 55 4.80 7.89 15.70
C GLN A 55 4.36 6.53 15.12
N GLN A 56 3.65 5.77 15.97
CA GLN A 56 3.05 4.51 15.57
C GLN A 56 1.58 4.42 16.01
N VAL A 57 0.75 3.84 15.15
CA VAL A 57 -0.65 3.52 15.48
C VAL A 57 -0.88 2.03 15.23
N SER A 58 -1.34 1.32 16.25
CA SER A 58 -1.61 -0.13 16.17
C SER A 58 -3.11 -0.38 16.21
N VAL A 59 -3.62 -1.16 15.26
CA VAL A 59 -5.04 -1.51 15.13
C VAL A 59 -5.18 -2.99 14.75
N PRO A 60 -6.21 -3.72 15.19
CA PRO A 60 -6.42 -5.09 14.74
C PRO A 60 -6.63 -5.18 13.23
N TYR A 61 -5.89 -6.04 12.53
CA TYR A 61 -6.03 -6.18 11.07
C TYR A 61 -7.42 -6.71 10.67
N ARG A 62 -8.10 -7.42 11.59
CA ARG A 62 -9.42 -8.04 11.35
C ARG A 62 -10.58 -7.04 11.35
N SER A 63 -10.34 -5.80 11.76
CA SER A 63 -11.38 -4.79 12.02
C SER A 63 -12.22 -4.42 10.79
N TYR A 64 -11.70 -4.63 9.57
CA TYR A 64 -12.36 -4.28 8.32
C TYR A 64 -12.33 -5.42 7.30
N ASP A 65 -13.20 -5.36 6.29
CA ASP A 65 -13.22 -6.28 5.16
C ASP A 65 -12.76 -5.61 3.86
N LEU A 66 -13.23 -4.39 3.61
CA LEU A 66 -12.96 -3.64 2.39
C LEU A 66 -12.40 -2.25 2.73
N ALA A 67 -11.53 -1.74 1.85
CA ALA A 67 -11.02 -0.38 1.90
C ALA A 67 -11.36 0.35 0.59
N PHE A 68 -11.89 1.55 0.68
CA PHE A 68 -12.34 2.38 -0.43
C PHE A 68 -11.44 3.62 -0.52
N GLU A 69 -11.04 4.03 -1.72
CA GLU A 69 -10.28 5.28 -1.86
C GLU A 69 -11.02 6.48 -1.27
N ALA A 70 -10.34 7.24 -0.42
CA ALA A 70 -10.97 8.33 0.31
C ALA A 70 -10.87 9.69 -0.41
N SER A 71 -10.05 9.79 -1.46
CA SER A 71 -9.90 11.01 -2.25
C SER A 71 -11.16 11.32 -3.06
N GLU A 72 -11.36 12.60 -3.39
CA GLU A 72 -12.53 13.05 -4.15
C GLU A 72 -12.65 12.34 -5.51
N THR A 73 -11.52 12.10 -6.19
CA THR A 73 -11.48 11.45 -7.51
C THR A 73 -11.31 9.93 -7.45
N GLY A 74 -10.92 9.38 -6.30
CA GLY A 74 -10.69 7.95 -6.12
C GLY A 74 -11.98 7.14 -6.27
N PHE A 75 -11.86 5.92 -6.78
CA PHE A 75 -13.00 5.01 -6.96
C PHE A 75 -12.63 3.54 -6.77
N ARG A 76 -11.36 3.24 -6.49
CA ARG A 76 -10.89 1.88 -6.27
C ARG A 76 -11.36 1.33 -4.93
N VAL A 77 -11.48 0.01 -4.90
CA VAL A 77 -11.89 -0.77 -3.73
C VAL A 77 -10.91 -1.92 -3.60
N TYR A 78 -10.39 -2.10 -2.40
CA TYR A 78 -9.39 -3.10 -2.05
C TYR A 78 -9.95 -4.04 -0.99
N LEU A 79 -9.62 -5.32 -1.11
CA LEU A 79 -9.86 -6.37 -0.13
C LEU A 79 -8.86 -6.25 1.02
N ASN A 80 -9.28 -6.69 2.21
CA ASN A 80 -8.35 -7.01 3.28
C ASN A 80 -7.67 -8.35 2.97
N THR A 81 -6.60 -8.33 2.17
CA THR A 81 -5.86 -9.53 1.77
C THR A 81 -5.14 -10.20 2.95
N GLY A 82 -4.99 -9.53 4.10
CA GLY A 82 -4.51 -10.16 5.33
C GLY A 82 -5.46 -11.21 5.92
N LYS A 83 -6.73 -11.21 5.47
CA LYS A 83 -7.74 -12.25 5.79
C LYS A 83 -7.82 -13.36 4.73
N LEU A 84 -6.94 -13.34 3.70
CA LEU A 84 -7.02 -14.25 2.56
C LEU A 84 -8.39 -14.18 1.84
N MET A 85 -8.82 -12.94 1.59
CA MET A 85 -10.08 -12.65 0.89
C MET A 85 -9.95 -12.86 -0.61
N PHE A 86 -11.06 -13.26 -1.22
CA PHE A 86 -11.19 -13.38 -2.67
C PHE A 86 -12.49 -12.76 -3.14
N ILE A 87 -12.51 -12.39 -4.41
CA ILE A 87 -13.69 -11.85 -5.08
C ILE A 87 -13.82 -12.45 -6.48
N VAL A 88 -15.06 -12.48 -6.96
CA VAL A 88 -15.37 -12.78 -8.35
C VAL A 88 -16.46 -11.84 -8.84
N ASN A 89 -16.28 -11.30 -10.05
CA ASN A 89 -17.32 -10.56 -10.75
C ASN A 89 -18.18 -11.57 -11.53
N THR A 90 -19.48 -11.60 -11.25
CA THR A 90 -20.39 -12.59 -11.85
C THR A 90 -20.88 -12.20 -13.25
N GLY A 91 -20.69 -10.94 -13.65
CA GLY A 91 -21.30 -10.37 -14.86
C GLY A 91 -22.82 -10.14 -14.77
N SER A 92 -23.49 -10.70 -13.76
CA SER A 92 -24.91 -10.46 -13.48
C SER A 92 -25.12 -9.08 -12.86
N THR A 93 -26.27 -8.46 -13.13
CA THR A 93 -26.74 -7.25 -12.43
C THR A 93 -27.83 -7.56 -11.40
N ASP A 94 -28.26 -8.83 -11.30
CA ASP A 94 -29.26 -9.31 -10.35
C ASP A 94 -28.58 -9.91 -9.11
N ILE A 95 -28.56 -9.13 -8.03
CA ILE A 95 -27.92 -9.54 -6.76
C ILE A 95 -28.58 -10.77 -6.15
N LEU A 96 -29.85 -11.05 -6.41
CA LEU A 96 -30.53 -12.17 -5.78
C LEU A 96 -30.11 -13.50 -6.41
N ASN A 97 -29.90 -13.51 -7.73
CA ASN A 97 -29.67 -14.71 -8.52
C ASN A 97 -28.25 -14.87 -9.09
N ALA A 98 -27.32 -13.97 -8.75
CA ALA A 98 -25.93 -14.09 -9.18
C ALA A 98 -25.27 -15.39 -8.65
N ASP A 99 -24.61 -16.11 -9.56
CA ASP A 99 -23.89 -17.36 -9.30
C ASP A 99 -22.38 -17.23 -9.61
N THR A 100 -21.58 -18.11 -9.02
CA THR A 100 -20.12 -18.16 -9.15
C THR A 100 -19.62 -19.38 -9.92
N THR A 101 -20.51 -20.27 -10.39
CA THR A 101 -20.14 -21.51 -11.06
C THR A 101 -19.27 -21.25 -12.30
N GLY A 102 -18.10 -21.90 -12.35
CA GLY A 102 -17.18 -21.82 -13.48
C GLY A 102 -16.38 -20.51 -13.55
N LEU A 103 -16.48 -19.63 -12.56
CA LEU A 103 -15.76 -18.37 -12.53
C LEU A 103 -14.45 -18.46 -11.74
N THR A 104 -13.48 -17.64 -12.14
CA THR A 104 -12.17 -17.56 -11.49
C THR A 104 -12.18 -16.51 -10.39
N TRP A 105 -11.81 -16.94 -9.19
CA TRP A 105 -11.66 -16.05 -8.03
C TRP A 105 -10.31 -15.34 -8.05
N MET A 106 -10.30 -14.09 -7.62
CA MET A 106 -9.13 -13.22 -7.61
C MET A 106 -8.95 -12.58 -6.24
N THR A 107 -7.75 -12.14 -5.93
CA THR A 107 -7.41 -11.34 -4.74
C THR A 107 -6.58 -10.14 -5.21
N ASP A 108 -6.51 -9.08 -4.41
CA ASP A 108 -5.68 -7.93 -4.77
C ASP A 108 -4.20 -8.33 -4.75
N PRO A 109 -3.42 -7.87 -5.73
CA PRO A 109 -1.99 -8.04 -5.69
C PRO A 109 -1.37 -7.13 -4.61
N ASP A 110 -0.26 -7.56 -4.03
CA ASP A 110 0.44 -6.86 -2.95
C ASP A 110 1.15 -5.58 -3.40
N HIS A 111 1.35 -5.37 -4.70
CA HIS A 111 1.81 -4.09 -5.24
C HIS A 111 0.74 -2.96 -5.15
N LEU A 112 -0.54 -3.32 -4.99
CA LEU A 112 -1.69 -2.41 -4.79
C LEU A 112 -1.84 -1.30 -5.85
N TYR A 113 -1.41 -1.54 -7.09
CA TYR A 113 -1.63 -0.59 -8.18
C TYR A 113 -3.12 -0.50 -8.57
N ASP A 114 -3.53 0.69 -9.02
CA ASP A 114 -4.93 1.02 -9.27
C ASP A 114 -5.53 0.26 -10.45
N ASP A 115 -4.70 -0.18 -11.39
CA ASP A 115 -5.10 -0.91 -12.59
C ASP A 115 -5.31 -2.42 -12.36
N SER A 116 -4.93 -2.92 -11.20
CA SER A 116 -4.82 -4.37 -10.92
C SER A 116 -5.68 -4.83 -9.74
N THR A 117 -6.54 -3.95 -9.20
CA THR A 117 -7.46 -4.33 -8.11
C THR A 117 -8.40 -5.46 -8.54
N ALA A 118 -8.77 -6.35 -7.62
CA ALA A 118 -9.61 -7.50 -7.89
C ALA A 118 -11.07 -7.11 -8.20
N PHE A 119 -11.52 -5.93 -7.75
CA PHE A 119 -12.77 -5.31 -8.21
C PHE A 119 -12.67 -4.78 -9.65
N GLY A 120 -11.46 -4.47 -10.13
CA GLY A 120 -11.20 -3.94 -11.46
C GLY A 120 -11.89 -2.60 -11.75
N ASN A 121 -12.19 -2.36 -13.03
CA ASN A 121 -13.02 -1.24 -13.46
C ASN A 121 -14.50 -1.63 -13.35
N TRP A 122 -15.17 -1.12 -12.32
CA TRP A 122 -16.59 -1.37 -12.06
C TRP A 122 -17.53 -0.29 -12.67
N MET A 123 -16.95 0.68 -13.38
CA MET A 123 -17.66 1.75 -14.09
C MET A 123 -17.36 1.72 -15.60
N ASP A 124 -18.28 2.27 -16.39
CA ASP A 124 -18.05 2.59 -17.79
C ASP A 124 -17.16 3.84 -17.97
N PHE A 125 -16.81 4.17 -19.22
CA PHE A 125 -15.98 5.34 -19.54
C PHE A 125 -16.64 6.69 -19.21
N SER A 126 -17.94 6.72 -18.95
CA SER A 126 -18.68 7.91 -18.53
C SER A 126 -18.78 8.03 -17.00
N GLY A 127 -18.21 7.08 -16.24
CA GLY A 127 -18.27 7.05 -14.79
C GLY A 127 -19.56 6.47 -14.22
N ASN A 128 -20.40 5.81 -15.03
CA ASN A 128 -21.58 5.13 -14.53
C ASN A 128 -21.21 3.73 -14.05
N SER A 129 -21.78 3.30 -12.92
CA SER A 129 -21.62 1.92 -12.48
C SER A 129 -22.17 0.93 -13.51
N LEU A 130 -21.41 -0.13 -13.75
CA LEU A 130 -21.87 -1.30 -14.52
C LEU A 130 -22.92 -2.12 -13.75
N ASN A 131 -23.15 -1.80 -12.46
CA ASN A 131 -24.05 -2.52 -11.56
C ASN A 131 -23.79 -4.02 -11.55
N GLN A 132 -22.56 -4.47 -11.76
CA GLN A 132 -22.24 -5.89 -11.72
C GLN A 132 -22.18 -6.40 -10.29
N VAL A 133 -22.68 -7.61 -10.08
CA VAL A 133 -22.67 -8.28 -8.79
C VAL A 133 -21.34 -8.96 -8.61
N PHE A 134 -20.64 -8.54 -7.57
CA PHE A 134 -19.46 -9.20 -7.06
C PHE A 134 -19.84 -10.16 -5.95
N VAL A 135 -19.24 -11.35 -5.94
CA VAL A 135 -19.29 -12.27 -4.82
C VAL A 135 -17.95 -12.25 -4.11
N ILE A 136 -17.99 -12.05 -2.81
CA ILE A 136 -16.83 -11.87 -1.94
C ILE A 136 -16.76 -13.04 -0.96
N ASP A 137 -15.60 -13.68 -0.93
CA ASP A 137 -15.12 -14.54 0.13
C ASP A 137 -14.40 -13.67 1.17
N ARG A 138 -14.99 -13.53 2.36
CA ARG A 138 -14.44 -12.73 3.46
C ARG A 138 -13.23 -13.36 4.16
N GLY A 139 -12.78 -14.54 3.71
CA GLY A 139 -11.58 -15.19 4.23
C GLY A 139 -11.90 -16.42 5.08
N ARG A 140 -11.29 -17.56 4.71
CA ARG A 140 -11.50 -18.87 5.37
C ARG A 140 -10.98 -18.93 6.79
N THR A 141 -9.98 -18.12 7.13
CA THR A 141 -9.37 -18.13 8.46
C THR A 141 -10.21 -17.39 9.49
N GLU A 142 -11.07 -16.46 9.03
CA GLU A 142 -11.80 -15.54 9.90
C GLU A 142 -13.31 -15.82 9.94
N HIS A 143 -13.87 -16.35 8.86
CA HIS A 143 -15.30 -16.55 8.71
C HIS A 143 -15.66 -17.94 8.23
N PHE A 144 -16.76 -18.48 8.76
CA PHE A 144 -17.26 -19.82 8.44
C PHE A 144 -18.73 -19.77 7.99
N GLY A 145 -19.15 -20.82 7.27
CA GLY A 145 -20.53 -20.99 6.82
C GLY A 145 -21.06 -19.79 6.03
N ALA A 146 -22.32 -19.41 6.27
CA ALA A 146 -22.98 -18.32 5.57
C ALA A 146 -22.35 -16.94 5.86
N ASN A 147 -21.68 -16.76 7.00
CA ASN A 147 -21.09 -15.48 7.40
C ASN A 147 -19.86 -15.09 6.56
N ARG A 148 -19.25 -16.06 5.87
CA ARG A 148 -18.07 -15.87 5.01
C ARG A 148 -18.40 -15.22 3.68
N TRP A 149 -19.60 -15.36 3.16
CA TRP A 149 -19.91 -14.99 1.78
C TRP A 149 -20.79 -13.75 1.72
N ARG A 150 -20.44 -12.81 0.84
CA ARG A 150 -21.24 -11.61 0.55
C ARG A 150 -21.44 -11.45 -0.94
N LYS A 151 -22.62 -10.97 -1.33
CA LYS A 151 -22.87 -10.40 -2.66
C LYS A 151 -22.87 -8.89 -2.51
N MET A 152 -22.29 -8.18 -3.47
CA MET A 152 -22.16 -6.72 -3.42
C MET A 152 -22.29 -6.12 -4.82
N GLN A 153 -22.93 -4.96 -4.91
CA GLN A 153 -22.91 -4.08 -6.08
C GLN A 153 -22.41 -2.70 -5.63
N LEU A 154 -21.48 -2.14 -6.41
CA LEU A 154 -21.09 -0.73 -6.33
C LEU A 154 -22.09 0.04 -7.19
N LEU A 155 -22.84 0.99 -6.62
CA LEU A 155 -23.95 1.67 -7.31
C LEU A 155 -23.51 2.99 -7.92
N SER A 156 -22.74 3.78 -7.17
CA SER A 156 -22.21 5.06 -7.61
C SER A 156 -21.04 5.50 -6.74
N VAL A 157 -20.22 6.40 -7.27
CA VAL A 157 -19.20 7.14 -6.53
C VAL A 157 -19.23 8.60 -6.98
N ASN A 158 -18.96 9.51 -6.07
CA ASN A 158 -18.70 10.91 -6.38
C ASN A 158 -17.59 11.46 -5.45
N ALA A 159 -17.41 12.78 -5.42
CA ALA A 159 -16.40 13.42 -4.58
C ALA A 159 -16.57 13.17 -3.07
N THR A 160 -17.80 12.92 -2.62
CA THR A 160 -18.15 12.89 -1.19
C THR A 160 -18.52 11.51 -0.67
N GLU A 161 -18.90 10.56 -1.54
CA GLU A 161 -19.37 9.24 -1.09
C GLU A 161 -19.32 8.15 -2.17
N TYR A 162 -19.37 6.91 -1.71
CA TYR A 162 -19.82 5.75 -2.47
C TYR A 162 -21.22 5.35 -2.03
N ARG A 163 -22.00 4.79 -2.95
CA ARG A 163 -23.21 4.04 -2.63
C ARG A 163 -23.02 2.60 -3.01
N ILE A 164 -23.28 1.71 -2.07
CA ILE A 164 -23.13 0.27 -2.26
C ILE A 164 -24.41 -0.42 -1.82
N LYS A 165 -24.63 -1.62 -2.33
CA LYS A 165 -25.58 -2.55 -1.71
C LYS A 165 -25.00 -3.93 -1.62
N PHE A 166 -25.38 -4.66 -0.59
CA PHE A 166 -24.86 -5.99 -0.33
C PHE A 166 -25.89 -6.87 0.36
N ALA A 167 -25.66 -8.17 0.28
CA ALA A 167 -26.46 -9.19 0.95
C ALA A 167 -25.55 -10.34 1.39
N ALA A 168 -25.98 -11.13 2.37
CA ALA A 168 -25.40 -12.46 2.53
C ALA A 168 -25.75 -13.33 1.29
N PHE A 169 -24.96 -14.36 1.03
CA PHE A 169 -25.00 -15.05 -0.26
C PHE A 169 -26.36 -15.64 -0.65
N ASN A 170 -27.09 -16.23 0.31
CA ASN A 170 -28.38 -16.90 0.07
C ASN A 170 -29.54 -16.25 0.83
N THR A 171 -29.53 -14.93 1.01
CA THR A 171 -30.65 -14.20 1.61
C THR A 171 -31.26 -13.21 0.61
N PRO A 172 -32.59 -12.99 0.65
CA PRO A 172 -33.22 -11.91 -0.10
C PRO A 172 -32.99 -10.52 0.53
N ASN A 173 -32.45 -10.45 1.74
CA ASN A 173 -32.26 -9.20 2.46
C ASN A 173 -31.06 -8.44 1.90
N VAL A 174 -31.35 -7.43 1.07
CA VAL A 174 -30.37 -6.50 0.52
C VAL A 174 -30.30 -5.27 1.42
N THR A 175 -29.08 -4.88 1.78
CA THR A 175 -28.77 -3.66 2.53
C THR A 175 -28.12 -2.66 1.59
N GLU A 176 -28.61 -1.42 1.58
CA GLU A 176 -27.89 -0.30 0.97
C GLU A 176 -27.09 0.45 2.02
N PHE A 177 -25.91 0.94 1.65
CA PHE A 177 -25.03 1.67 2.53
C PHE A 177 -24.40 2.85 1.79
N VAL A 178 -24.41 4.00 2.45
CA VAL A 178 -23.73 5.21 2.00
C VAL A 178 -22.40 5.30 2.74
N LEU A 179 -21.31 5.25 1.99
CA LEU A 179 -19.96 5.30 2.51
C LEU A 179 -19.37 6.69 2.24
N PRO A 180 -19.32 7.59 3.23
CA PRO A 180 -18.75 8.92 3.06
C PRO A 180 -17.23 8.82 2.84
N LYS A 181 -16.73 9.72 2.00
CA LYS A 181 -15.31 9.94 1.76
C LYS A 181 -14.76 11.00 2.72
N ASN A 182 -13.48 10.91 3.02
CA ASN A 182 -12.73 11.95 3.71
C ASN A 182 -11.32 12.05 3.12
N SER A 183 -11.04 13.15 2.42
CA SER A 183 -9.77 13.38 1.72
C SER A 183 -8.55 13.48 2.63
N ASP A 184 -8.74 13.62 3.95
CA ASP A 184 -7.66 13.59 4.95
C ASP A 184 -7.06 12.18 5.11
N TYR A 185 -7.77 11.14 4.66
CA TYR A 185 -7.34 9.74 4.74
C TYR A 185 -6.93 9.21 3.37
N SER A 186 -6.15 8.12 3.38
CA SER A 186 -5.82 7.37 2.15
C SER A 186 -7.02 6.55 1.71
N LEU A 187 -7.64 5.89 2.68
CA LEU A 187 -8.70 4.90 2.50
C LEU A 187 -9.75 5.05 3.60
N MET A 188 -11.00 4.81 3.22
CA MET A 188 -12.13 4.62 4.14
C MET A 188 -12.38 3.12 4.29
N TYR A 189 -12.55 2.64 5.52
CA TYR A 189 -12.62 1.22 5.81
C TYR A 189 -14.04 0.79 6.16
N PHE A 190 -14.46 -0.35 5.63
CA PHE A 190 -15.80 -0.89 5.77
C PHE A 190 -15.75 -2.33 6.27
N SER A 191 -16.69 -2.69 7.15
CA SER A 191 -16.91 -4.03 7.65
C SER A 191 -18.35 -4.47 7.37
N PHE A 192 -18.52 -5.71 6.91
CA PHE A 192 -19.84 -6.32 6.70
C PHE A 192 -20.53 -6.75 8.01
N GLU A 193 -19.85 -6.62 9.15
CA GLU A 193 -20.44 -6.88 10.46
C GLU A 193 -21.59 -5.91 10.74
N ASN A 194 -22.57 -6.34 11.55
CA ASN A 194 -23.74 -5.54 11.96
C ASN A 194 -24.53 -4.92 10.78
N ASN A 195 -24.65 -5.64 9.65
CA ASN A 195 -25.26 -5.15 8.42
C ASN A 195 -24.57 -3.90 7.85
N GLY A 196 -23.25 -3.83 7.95
CA GLY A 196 -22.44 -2.78 7.33
C GLY A 196 -22.13 -1.63 8.27
N GLN A 197 -20.84 -1.34 8.43
CA GLN A 197 -20.37 -0.22 9.23
C GLN A 197 -19.04 0.32 8.71
N LEU A 198 -18.84 1.62 8.86
CA LEU A 198 -17.52 2.24 8.77
C LEU A 198 -16.71 1.89 10.02
N VAL A 199 -15.42 1.68 9.84
CA VAL A 199 -14.47 1.46 10.93
C VAL A 199 -13.26 2.38 10.76
N GLN A 200 -12.75 2.93 11.85
CA GLN A 200 -11.52 3.71 11.83
C GLN A 200 -10.33 2.75 11.92
N VAL A 201 -9.42 2.83 10.97
CA VAL A 201 -8.29 1.89 10.88
C VAL A 201 -6.96 2.63 10.73
N ALA A 202 -6.65 3.16 9.54
CA ALA A 202 -5.46 3.98 9.35
C ALA A 202 -5.62 5.38 9.99
N PRO A 203 -4.54 6.01 10.47
CA PRO A 203 -4.55 7.44 10.77
C PRO A 203 -4.70 8.28 9.47
N PRO A 204 -4.87 9.61 9.59
CA PRO A 204 -4.81 10.52 8.45
C PRO A 204 -3.60 10.26 7.55
N LYS A 205 -3.74 10.42 6.24
CA LYS A 205 -2.78 9.93 5.23
C LYS A 205 -1.37 10.49 5.36
N ASN A 206 -1.23 11.67 5.96
CA ASN A 206 0.04 12.35 6.19
C ASN A 206 0.67 12.01 7.54
N LEU A 207 0.09 11.08 8.31
CA LEU A 207 0.58 10.63 9.61
C LEU A 207 1.02 9.15 9.59
N TRP A 208 1.35 8.63 8.41
CA TRP A 208 1.97 7.31 8.23
C TRP A 208 2.55 7.14 6.82
N ASP A 209 3.68 6.48 6.73
CA ASP A 209 4.38 6.17 5.47
C ASP A 209 4.28 4.69 5.12
N VAL A 210 4.30 3.81 6.13
CA VAL A 210 4.31 2.36 5.97
C VAL A 210 3.38 1.72 6.99
N VAL A 211 2.70 0.65 6.59
CA VAL A 211 1.96 -0.24 7.50
C VAL A 211 2.61 -1.62 7.54
N PHE A 212 2.95 -2.07 8.74
CA PHE A 212 3.35 -3.45 9.01
C PHE A 212 2.10 -4.29 9.21
N THR A 213 1.86 -5.28 8.36
CA THR A 213 0.62 -6.05 8.36
C THR A 213 0.76 -7.42 7.71
N LYS A 214 -0.29 -8.23 7.84
CA LYS A 214 -0.49 -9.41 7.01
C LYS A 214 -1.11 -9.02 5.68
N PHE A 215 -0.67 -9.68 4.62
CA PHE A 215 -1.25 -9.56 3.28
C PHE A 215 -1.05 -10.85 2.52
N THR A 216 -1.79 -11.02 1.42
CA THR A 216 -1.62 -12.17 0.53
C THR A 216 -0.62 -11.83 -0.57
N HIS A 217 0.47 -12.60 -0.65
CA HIS A 217 1.37 -12.59 -1.79
C HIS A 217 0.89 -13.62 -2.82
N THR A 218 0.98 -13.26 -4.11
CA THR A 218 0.62 -14.14 -5.22
C THR A 218 1.88 -14.64 -5.91
N TYR A 219 2.15 -15.94 -5.81
CA TYR A 219 3.20 -16.61 -6.58
C TYR A 219 2.70 -16.86 -8.00
N TYR A 220 2.93 -15.91 -8.91
CA TYR A 220 2.46 -16.00 -10.30
C TYR A 220 3.09 -17.14 -11.12
N SER A 221 4.22 -17.69 -10.67
CA SER A 221 4.81 -18.91 -11.23
C SER A 221 3.98 -20.16 -10.94
N GLU A 222 3.14 -20.13 -9.91
CA GLU A 222 2.24 -21.23 -9.56
C GLU A 222 0.96 -21.18 -10.41
N PRO A 223 0.44 -22.34 -10.86
CA PRO A 223 -0.84 -22.42 -11.54
C PRO A 223 -1.99 -21.80 -10.71
N VAL A 224 -3.00 -21.25 -11.37
CA VAL A 224 -4.16 -20.58 -10.72
C VAL A 224 -4.85 -21.45 -9.67
N ASN A 225 -4.89 -22.76 -9.87
CA ASN A 225 -5.50 -23.75 -8.99
C ASN A 225 -4.52 -24.38 -7.98
N SER A 226 -3.25 -23.96 -7.95
CA SER A 226 -2.27 -24.46 -6.99
C SER A 226 -2.63 -23.98 -5.58
N PRO A 227 -2.59 -24.86 -4.56
CA PRO A 227 -2.75 -24.44 -3.17
C PRO A 227 -1.60 -23.55 -2.68
N TYR A 228 -0.51 -23.45 -3.45
CA TYR A 228 0.67 -22.63 -3.13
C TYR A 228 0.64 -21.26 -3.81
N ARG A 229 -0.34 -20.97 -4.67
CA ARG A 229 -0.40 -19.70 -5.42
C ARG A 229 -0.58 -18.48 -4.52
N TYR A 230 -1.43 -18.60 -3.52
CA TYR A 230 -1.80 -17.49 -2.63
C TYR A 230 -1.31 -17.81 -1.23
N TYR A 231 -0.40 -16.98 -0.72
CA TYR A 231 0.21 -17.22 0.57
C TYR A 231 0.10 -15.99 1.46
N ILE A 232 -0.33 -16.19 2.72
CA ILE A 232 -0.36 -15.11 3.69
C ILE A 232 1.07 -14.89 4.19
N VAL A 233 1.58 -13.70 3.97
CA VAL A 233 2.88 -13.24 4.46
C VAL A 233 2.68 -12.11 5.47
N THR A 234 3.77 -11.71 6.13
CA THR A 234 3.78 -10.59 7.07
C THR A 234 4.96 -9.70 6.73
N GLY A 235 4.71 -8.40 6.54
CA GLY A 235 5.70 -7.48 6.01
C GLY A 235 5.26 -6.03 6.16
N ALA A 236 5.85 -5.15 5.36
CA ALA A 236 5.58 -3.72 5.33
C ALA A 236 5.07 -3.29 3.95
N LEU A 237 3.97 -2.53 3.94
CA LEU A 237 3.36 -1.97 2.74
C LEU A 237 3.40 -0.44 2.78
N LEU A 238 3.76 0.18 1.66
CA LEU A 238 3.86 1.62 1.50
C LEU A 238 2.47 2.32 1.45
N ASN A 239 2.38 3.51 2.03
CA ASN A 239 1.26 4.44 1.85
C ASN A 239 1.34 5.16 0.50
N ARG A 240 1.10 4.42 -0.59
CA ARG A 240 1.16 4.97 -1.95
C ARG A 240 0.15 6.11 -2.21
N TRP A 241 -0.97 6.13 -1.48
CA TRP A 241 -2.02 7.15 -1.64
C TRP A 241 -1.63 8.52 -1.08
N ALA A 242 -0.70 8.59 -0.13
CA ALA A 242 -0.14 9.84 0.35
C ALA A 242 0.95 10.41 -0.57
N GLY A 243 1.37 9.67 -1.59
CA GLY A 243 2.46 10.05 -2.48
C GLY A 243 3.83 9.53 -2.04
N CYS A 244 3.88 8.64 -1.05
CA CYS A 244 5.14 7.98 -0.70
C CYS A 244 5.64 7.12 -1.86
N GLU A 245 6.95 7.01 -1.98
CA GLU A 245 7.63 6.13 -2.92
C GLU A 245 8.73 5.35 -2.19
N ASN A 246 9.10 4.18 -2.67
CA ASN A 246 10.19 3.39 -2.07
C ASN A 246 11.08 2.75 -3.14
N THR A 247 12.21 2.23 -2.68
CA THR A 247 13.17 1.49 -3.50
C THR A 247 13.92 0.48 -2.65
N ILE A 248 14.54 -0.51 -3.29
CA ILE A 248 15.34 -1.54 -2.63
C ILE A 248 16.80 -1.44 -3.07
N MET A 249 17.70 -1.47 -2.09
CA MET A 249 19.15 -1.41 -2.27
C MET A 249 19.75 -2.76 -1.87
N GLN A 250 20.12 -3.55 -2.87
CA GLN A 250 20.71 -4.89 -2.70
C GLN A 250 22.15 -4.90 -3.23
N GLN A 251 23.08 -5.38 -2.41
CA GLN A 251 24.53 -5.31 -2.69
C GLN A 251 24.91 -5.85 -4.09
N ASP A 252 24.36 -7.00 -4.47
CA ASP A 252 24.70 -7.68 -5.73
C ASP A 252 23.62 -7.55 -6.81
N SER A 253 22.65 -6.65 -6.62
CA SER A 253 21.51 -6.51 -7.55
C SER A 253 21.11 -5.07 -7.87
N THR A 254 21.66 -4.08 -7.16
CA THR A 254 21.41 -2.66 -7.45
C THR A 254 22.61 -2.01 -8.15
N PRO A 255 22.48 -1.59 -9.43
CA PRO A 255 23.52 -0.80 -10.09
C PRO A 255 23.83 0.49 -9.33
N GLY A 256 25.12 0.76 -9.10
CA GLY A 256 25.54 1.94 -8.33
C GLY A 256 25.31 1.83 -6.82
N PHE A 257 25.08 0.61 -6.30
CA PHE A 257 24.89 0.34 -4.87
C PHE A 257 25.91 1.07 -3.99
N LYS A 258 25.40 1.68 -2.92
CA LYS A 258 26.19 2.16 -1.78
C LYS A 258 25.71 1.48 -0.51
N SER A 259 26.60 1.28 0.45
CA SER A 259 26.24 0.64 1.71
C SER A 259 25.31 1.53 2.54
N PHE A 260 24.58 0.93 3.48
CA PHE A 260 23.69 1.65 4.40
C PHE A 260 24.44 2.75 5.18
N GLU A 261 25.71 2.52 5.51
CA GLU A 261 26.55 3.44 6.28
C GLU A 261 27.01 4.66 5.46
N THR A 262 27.07 4.54 4.13
CA THR A 262 27.69 5.54 3.24
C THR A 262 26.72 6.25 2.31
N ILE A 263 25.52 5.72 2.11
CA ILE A 263 24.48 6.35 1.28
C ILE A 263 24.01 7.68 1.89
N THR A 264 23.88 8.70 1.03
CA THR A 264 23.43 10.05 1.38
C THR A 264 22.13 10.43 0.65
N GLY A 265 21.50 11.54 1.04
CA GLY A 265 20.31 12.05 0.35
C GLY A 265 20.58 12.43 -1.12
N GLN A 266 21.77 12.96 -1.43
CA GLN A 266 22.16 13.24 -2.82
C GLN A 266 22.29 11.96 -3.64
N ASP A 267 22.78 10.87 -3.03
CA ASP A 267 22.89 9.59 -3.71
C ASP A 267 21.52 8.99 -3.99
N MET A 268 20.58 9.09 -3.03
CA MET A 268 19.19 8.62 -3.20
C MET A 268 18.51 9.21 -4.43
N GLY A 269 18.83 10.47 -4.79
CA GLY A 269 18.31 11.11 -6.00
C GLY A 269 18.72 10.44 -7.32
N ASN A 270 19.70 9.52 -7.32
CA ASN A 270 20.13 8.79 -8.51
C ASN A 270 19.44 7.44 -8.69
N PHE A 271 18.66 6.98 -7.71
CA PHE A 271 17.96 5.70 -7.76
C PHE A 271 16.49 5.90 -8.15
N PRO A 272 15.88 4.94 -8.87
CA PRO A 272 14.45 4.99 -9.15
C PRO A 272 13.66 4.69 -7.88
N PHE A 273 12.58 5.45 -7.69
CA PHE A 273 11.60 5.27 -6.64
C PHE A 273 10.25 4.90 -7.25
N TYR A 274 9.50 4.04 -6.58
CA TYR A 274 8.27 3.46 -7.10
C TYR A 274 7.13 3.57 -6.08
N LYS A 275 5.90 3.57 -6.58
CA LYS A 275 4.67 3.58 -5.76
C LYS A 275 4.15 2.17 -5.43
N GLU A 276 4.96 1.16 -5.69
CA GLU A 276 4.64 -0.22 -5.40
C GLU A 276 4.58 -0.44 -3.88
N ALA A 277 3.45 -0.92 -3.38
CA ALA A 277 3.28 -1.06 -1.95
C ALA A 277 4.25 -2.08 -1.34
N ALA A 278 4.50 -3.20 -2.03
CA ALA A 278 5.25 -4.34 -1.52
C ALA A 278 6.74 -4.39 -1.89
N ILE A 279 7.38 -3.28 -2.30
CA ILE A 279 8.84 -3.26 -2.49
C ILE A 279 9.58 -3.53 -1.17
N ILE A 280 9.15 -2.91 -0.06
CA ILE A 280 9.62 -3.30 1.26
C ILE A 280 9.12 -4.71 1.55
N GLY A 281 7.81 -4.92 1.39
CA GLY A 281 7.19 -6.23 1.34
C GLY A 281 7.54 -7.10 2.56
N PHE A 282 7.75 -8.38 2.30
CA PHE A 282 8.02 -9.38 3.34
C PHE A 282 9.40 -10.05 3.22
N ASP A 283 10.10 -9.82 2.11
CA ASP A 283 11.25 -10.59 1.64
C ASP A 283 12.61 -10.09 2.19
N TRP A 284 12.59 -9.13 3.12
CA TRP A 284 13.72 -8.77 3.97
C TRP A 284 14.08 -9.84 5.01
N LYS A 285 13.27 -10.91 5.10
CA LYS A 285 13.52 -12.08 5.93
C LYS A 285 13.16 -13.37 5.20
N LEU A 286 13.75 -14.46 5.64
CA LEU A 286 13.50 -15.82 5.20
C LEU A 286 13.07 -16.66 6.40
N TYR A 287 12.21 -17.67 6.19
CA TYR A 287 11.93 -18.67 7.22
C TYR A 287 12.78 -19.92 6.99
N ASP A 288 13.72 -20.19 7.89
CA ASP A 288 14.49 -21.43 7.95
C ASP A 288 13.81 -22.41 8.93
N PHE A 289 13.67 -23.67 8.53
CA PHE A 289 12.97 -24.68 9.34
C PHE A 289 13.69 -25.05 10.64
N ASN A 290 14.99 -24.77 10.76
CA ASN A 290 15.80 -25.06 11.95
C ASN A 290 16.05 -23.79 12.78
N LEU A 291 16.29 -22.66 12.12
CA LEU A 291 16.73 -21.41 12.75
C LEU A 291 15.58 -20.40 12.95
N GLY A 292 14.41 -20.62 12.35
CA GLY A 292 13.31 -19.66 12.36
C GLY A 292 13.52 -18.54 11.34
N TYR A 293 13.00 -17.35 11.63
CA TYR A 293 13.15 -16.20 10.74
C TYR A 293 14.57 -15.64 10.79
N ILE A 294 15.19 -15.49 9.63
CA ILE A 294 16.52 -14.91 9.45
C ILE A 294 16.38 -13.63 8.63
N ILE A 295 17.01 -12.55 9.08
CA ILE A 295 17.03 -11.27 8.38
C ILE A 295 18.12 -11.27 7.31
N TYR A 296 17.79 -10.81 6.10
CA TYR A 296 18.79 -10.58 5.07
C TYR A 296 19.58 -9.29 5.37
N ASN A 297 20.89 -9.42 5.47
CA ASN A 297 21.81 -8.31 5.78
C ASN A 297 22.44 -7.69 4.52
N ASP A 298 22.12 -8.21 3.34
CA ASP A 298 22.63 -7.77 2.03
C ASP A 298 21.81 -6.62 1.43
N ARG A 299 20.77 -6.17 2.14
CA ARG A 299 19.81 -5.20 1.63
C ARG A 299 19.34 -4.19 2.67
N TYR A 300 18.91 -3.04 2.16
CA TYR A 300 18.15 -2.04 2.89
C TYR A 300 17.18 -1.35 1.92
N TYR A 301 16.31 -0.51 2.44
CA TYR A 301 15.25 0.14 1.68
C TYR A 301 15.42 1.65 1.73
N GLY A 302 15.14 2.31 0.61
CA GLY A 302 14.95 3.75 0.56
C GLY A 302 13.46 4.06 0.57
N LEU A 303 13.07 5.12 1.28
CA LEU A 303 11.72 5.66 1.25
C LEU A 303 11.81 7.16 0.96
N LYS A 304 10.89 7.65 0.13
CA LYS A 304 10.68 9.08 -0.12
C LYS A 304 9.29 9.42 0.36
N ASP A 305 9.20 10.29 1.35
CA ASP A 305 7.92 10.71 1.92
C ASP A 305 7.24 11.80 1.07
N PRO A 306 5.99 12.17 1.37
CA PRO A 306 5.27 13.23 0.66
C PRO A 306 5.85 14.63 0.93
N SER A 307 6.61 14.81 2.01
CA SER A 307 7.31 16.05 2.37
C SER A 307 8.59 16.26 1.55
N GLY A 308 9.05 15.24 0.82
CA GLY A 308 10.24 15.25 -0.03
C GLY A 308 11.52 14.78 0.66
N PHE A 309 11.44 14.28 1.90
CA PHE A 309 12.58 13.70 2.60
C PHE A 309 12.84 12.26 2.16
N TYR A 310 14.13 11.91 2.12
CA TYR A 310 14.57 10.53 1.98
C TYR A 310 14.82 9.91 3.34
N PHE A 311 14.44 8.65 3.48
CA PHE A 311 14.78 7.79 4.60
C PHE A 311 15.47 6.54 4.08
N LYS A 312 16.45 6.05 4.83
CA LYS A 312 16.97 4.68 4.67
C LYS A 312 16.49 3.83 5.84
N ILE A 313 16.13 2.58 5.56
CA ILE A 313 15.55 1.64 6.54
C ILE A 313 16.26 0.29 6.38
N ARG A 314 16.76 -0.28 7.48
CA ARG A 314 17.37 -1.61 7.52
C ARG A 314 16.73 -2.45 8.63
N PHE A 315 16.21 -3.63 8.27
CA PHE A 315 15.66 -4.57 9.23
C PHE A 315 16.77 -5.26 10.01
N LEU A 316 16.51 -5.51 11.29
CA LEU A 316 17.48 -6.06 12.24
C LEU A 316 16.96 -7.35 12.87
N ASP A 317 15.66 -7.44 13.16
CA ASP A 317 15.05 -8.61 13.79
C ASP A 317 13.55 -8.71 13.45
N PHE A 318 12.98 -9.91 13.62
CA PHE A 318 11.55 -10.17 13.58
C PHE A 318 11.00 -10.73 14.90
N TYR A 319 11.86 -10.90 15.90
CA TYR A 319 11.54 -11.37 17.23
C TYR A 319 11.61 -10.26 18.27
N ASP A 320 10.81 -10.39 19.33
CA ASP A 320 10.95 -9.57 20.53
C ASP A 320 12.07 -10.11 21.45
N SER A 321 12.34 -9.40 22.55
CA SER A 321 13.36 -9.79 23.52
C SER A 321 13.09 -11.13 24.24
N LEU A 322 11.90 -11.70 24.09
CA LEU A 322 11.51 -13.00 24.63
C LEU A 322 11.52 -14.11 23.55
N GLY A 323 11.88 -13.79 22.31
CA GLY A 323 11.89 -14.73 21.19
C GLY A 323 10.52 -14.96 20.54
N ASN A 324 9.52 -14.12 20.82
CA ASN A 324 8.23 -14.18 20.10
C ASN A 324 8.34 -13.44 18.78
N LYS A 325 7.86 -14.06 17.70
CA LYS A 325 7.88 -13.47 16.36
C LYS A 325 6.86 -12.32 16.23
N GLY A 326 6.94 -11.56 15.15
CA GLY A 326 5.98 -10.49 14.86
C GLY A 326 6.32 -9.14 15.48
N ALA A 327 7.51 -9.02 16.05
CA ALA A 327 8.10 -7.75 16.48
C ALA A 327 9.18 -7.37 15.46
N CYS A 328 8.81 -6.54 14.49
CA CYS A 328 9.72 -6.14 13.44
C CYS A 328 10.63 -5.01 13.95
N LEU A 329 11.88 -5.33 14.27
CA LEU A 329 12.90 -4.37 14.66
C LEU A 329 13.66 -3.89 13.42
N PHE A 330 13.78 -2.57 13.28
CA PHE A 330 14.55 -1.94 12.23
C PHE A 330 15.23 -0.68 12.74
N GLU A 331 16.27 -0.27 12.03
CA GLU A 331 16.86 1.05 12.14
C GLU A 331 16.52 1.89 10.90
N TYR A 332 16.38 3.20 11.10
CA TYR A 332 16.12 4.14 10.02
C TYR A 332 16.79 5.49 10.30
N GLN A 333 17.00 6.25 9.22
CA GLN A 333 17.60 7.59 9.29
C GLN A 333 17.03 8.45 8.17
N ARG A 334 16.66 9.69 8.50
CA ARG A 334 16.40 10.75 7.51
C ARG A 334 17.72 11.21 6.89
N LEU A 335 17.81 11.21 5.57
CA LEU A 335 19.01 11.50 4.79
C LEU A 335 19.12 12.95 4.30
#